data_AF-A0A2M7Z753-F1
#
_entry.id   AF-A0A2M7Z753-F1
#
_cell.length_a   1.000
_cell.length_b   1.000
_cell.length_c   1.000
_cell.angle_alpha   90.00
_cell.angle_beta   90.00
_cell.angle_gamma   90.00
#
_symmetry.space_group_name_H-M   'P 1'
#
loop_
_entity.id
_entity.type
_entity.pdbx_description
1 polymer ?
#
loop_
_entity_poly.entity_id
_entity_poly.type
_entity_poly.pdbx_seq_one_letter_code
_entity_poly.pdbx_strand_id
1 'polypeptide(L)'
;MFGKKEQKIIKQALPEEMVEKKMTMDFTTIPDVFYGGIDPKVEYKEVDAKKIQQRETKVVDKPKELEMVKPIQIPVQQTMVRQLTKPPKKKMSIWLIILMAVGFTAVIILVSWYYLNQAGFFDKTQDVTPNQPNENVGEIPNQIPTETVPEVVTSTPTTTPQEVITTPPSLQEVALEFPSNNFINTEDLDEDNLTDLEEEIFSTDSGVWDSDQDSYYDGQELVNLYNPKGFAPVRLINSGLVREYTNPTWEYRIYYPVVWEVASVDSSSNQVLISSITGEYIEIRALSKEVSQTFLNWFSQKAVGQKFTDLSQFINRFSQDGYRRADNLVAYFIQDETVFIVLYQAPAEGPIKYRHVVEMMMQSFRYGNSVGVSMTNGPLIGFGENNETATSTTLETFATSTTSTIQ
;
A
#
# COMPACT_ATOMS: atom_id res chain seq x y z
N MET A 1 63.24 25.58 -56.58
CA MET A 1 62.05 26.00 -55.80
C MET A 1 61.62 24.82 -54.95
N PHE A 2 61.82 24.86 -53.63
CA PHE A 2 61.01 24.13 -52.64
C PHE A 2 61.42 24.67 -51.26
N GLY A 3 60.55 25.48 -50.67
CA GLY A 3 60.78 26.15 -49.40
C GLY A 3 60.60 25.19 -48.22
N LYS A 4 61.56 25.21 -47.30
CA LYS A 4 61.46 24.55 -46.00
C LYS A 4 60.56 25.40 -45.09
N LYS A 5 59.43 24.83 -44.67
CA LYS A 5 58.59 25.38 -43.59
C LYS A 5 59.16 24.94 -42.24
N GLU A 6 59.49 25.91 -41.40
CA GLU A 6 59.81 25.69 -39.98
C GLU A 6 58.52 25.38 -39.20
N GLN A 7 58.52 24.28 -38.45
CA GLN A 7 57.47 23.96 -37.49
C GLN A 7 57.80 24.61 -36.14
N LYS A 8 56.90 25.50 -35.71
CA LYS A 8 56.96 26.19 -34.42
C LYS A 8 56.35 25.27 -33.36
N ILE A 9 57.17 24.74 -32.46
CA ILE A 9 56.73 23.96 -31.30
C ILE A 9 56.12 24.93 -30.28
N ILE A 10 54.81 24.83 -30.07
CA ILE A 10 54.10 25.54 -29.00
C ILE A 10 54.33 24.75 -27.71
N LYS A 11 55.15 25.30 -26.80
CA LYS A 11 55.21 24.87 -25.40
C LYS A 11 53.96 25.37 -24.70
N GLN A 12 52.99 24.48 -24.49
CA GLN A 12 51.84 24.75 -23.65
C GLN A 12 52.26 24.46 -22.19
N ALA A 13 52.29 25.51 -21.38
CA ALA A 13 52.58 25.41 -19.96
C ALA A 13 51.44 24.66 -19.26
N LEU A 14 51.81 23.61 -18.54
CA LEU A 14 50.95 22.83 -17.67
C LEU A 14 50.72 23.62 -16.38
N PRO A 15 49.48 23.85 -15.92
CA PRO A 15 49.25 24.51 -14.64
C PRO A 15 49.59 23.55 -13.48
N GLU A 16 50.61 23.90 -12.71
CA GLU A 16 50.88 23.38 -11.37
C GLU A 16 49.84 23.95 -10.40
N GLU A 17 48.69 23.29 -10.23
CA GLU A 17 47.86 23.48 -9.05
C GLU A 17 46.94 22.27 -8.81
N MET A 18 47.53 21.15 -8.40
CA MET A 18 46.80 20.08 -7.72
C MET A 18 47.08 20.20 -6.22
N VAL A 19 46.32 21.09 -5.58
CA VAL A 19 46.20 21.15 -4.12
C VAL A 19 45.54 19.86 -3.65
N GLU A 20 46.30 19.09 -2.88
CA GLU A 20 45.90 17.87 -2.19
C GLU A 20 44.73 18.17 -1.24
N LYS A 21 43.49 17.98 -1.71
CA LYS A 21 42.29 18.15 -0.91
C LYS A 21 42.13 16.92 0.00
N LYS A 22 42.72 16.98 1.19
CA LYS A 22 42.40 16.06 2.29
C LYS A 22 40.89 16.07 2.50
N MET A 23 40.22 14.97 2.18
CA MET A 23 38.84 14.73 2.57
C MET A 23 38.82 14.46 4.07
N THR A 24 38.51 15.48 4.85
CA THR A 24 38.10 15.33 6.24
C THR A 24 36.69 14.75 6.23
N MET A 25 36.57 13.45 6.52
CA MET A 25 35.26 12.86 6.79
C MET A 25 34.85 13.27 8.21
N ASP A 26 33.82 14.12 8.31
CA ASP A 26 33.17 14.42 9.58
C ASP A 26 32.31 13.22 9.98
N PHE A 27 32.84 12.39 10.89
CA PHE A 27 32.05 11.35 11.52
C PHE A 27 31.08 12.00 12.52
N THR A 28 29.80 12.00 12.17
CA THR A 28 28.74 12.34 13.11
C THR A 28 28.47 11.10 13.95
N THR A 29 29.14 10.97 15.09
CA THR A 29 28.85 9.93 16.06
C THR A 29 27.52 10.21 16.76
N ILE A 30 26.67 9.18 16.84
CA ILE A 30 25.41 9.23 17.56
C ILE A 30 25.73 9.50 19.04
N PRO A 31 25.13 10.52 19.68
CA PRO A 31 25.41 10.83 21.08
C PRO A 31 25.02 9.65 21.98
N ASP A 32 25.86 9.35 22.96
CA ASP A 32 25.73 8.18 23.86
C ASP A 32 24.35 8.04 24.54
N VAL A 33 23.60 9.14 24.65
CA VAL A 33 22.21 9.16 25.17
C VAL A 33 21.23 8.30 24.36
N PHE A 34 21.57 7.96 23.10
CA PHE A 34 20.73 7.16 22.21
C PHE A 34 20.97 5.64 22.36
N TYR A 35 22.05 5.21 23.01
CA TYR A 35 22.28 3.80 23.32
C TYR A 35 21.57 3.47 24.62
N GLY A 36 20.37 2.89 24.52
CA GLY A 36 19.41 2.65 25.60
C GLY A 36 19.90 1.74 26.74
N GLY A 37 20.79 2.27 27.58
CA GLY A 37 21.32 1.58 28.76
C GLY A 37 21.81 2.50 29.88
N ILE A 38 21.65 3.82 29.76
CA ILE A 38 22.02 4.78 30.81
C ILE A 38 20.74 5.47 31.30
N ASP A 39 20.38 5.24 32.56
CA ASP A 39 19.26 5.95 33.20
C ASP A 39 19.47 7.46 33.10
N PRO A 40 18.50 8.23 32.57
CA PRO A 40 18.65 9.67 32.48
C PRO A 40 18.81 10.26 33.88
N LYS A 41 19.93 10.94 34.11
CA LYS A 41 20.20 11.63 35.37
C LYS A 41 19.27 12.85 35.46
N VAL A 42 18.12 12.67 36.11
CA VAL A 42 17.16 13.75 36.35
C VAL A 42 17.77 14.73 37.36
N GLU A 43 18.37 15.81 36.88
CA GLU A 43 18.73 16.95 37.72
C GLU A 43 17.46 17.73 38.06
N TYR A 44 16.91 17.45 39.24
CA TYR A 44 15.90 18.32 39.84
C TYR A 44 16.56 19.66 40.14
N LYS A 45 16.18 20.72 39.40
CA LYS A 45 16.43 22.08 39.85
C LYS A 45 15.71 22.27 41.17
N GLU A 46 16.44 22.35 42.27
CA GLU A 46 15.92 22.84 43.53
C GLU A 46 15.33 24.23 43.30
N VAL A 47 14.01 24.30 43.22
CA VAL A 47 13.29 25.56 43.16
C VAL A 47 13.35 26.15 44.57
N ASP A 48 14.11 27.22 44.73
CA ASP A 48 14.24 28.00 45.96
C ASP A 48 12.85 28.29 46.59
N ALA A 49 12.51 27.56 47.64
CA ALA A 49 11.26 27.70 48.41
C ALA A 49 11.15 29.05 49.17
N LYS A 50 12.08 29.99 48.96
CA LYS A 50 12.10 31.30 49.63
C LYS A 50 11.45 32.44 48.84
N LYS A 51 10.90 32.21 47.65
CA LYS A 51 10.23 33.27 46.86
C LYS A 51 8.70 33.21 46.80
N ILE A 52 8.06 32.26 47.49
CA ILE A 52 6.59 32.15 47.52
C ILE A 52 5.97 32.78 48.79
N GLN A 53 6.75 33.09 49.83
CA GLN A 53 6.22 33.68 51.09
C GLN A 53 6.29 35.22 51.17
N GLN A 54 5.98 35.95 50.09
CA GLN A 54 5.96 37.42 50.12
C GLN A 54 4.68 38.07 49.58
N ARG A 55 3.56 37.33 49.50
CA ARG A 55 2.25 37.92 49.15
C ARG A 55 1.09 37.63 50.10
N GLU A 56 1.37 37.14 51.31
CA GLU A 56 0.36 37.03 52.35
C GLU A 56 0.80 37.75 53.61
N THR A 57 0.54 39.06 53.67
CA THR A 57 0.14 39.77 54.90
C THR A 57 -0.12 41.24 54.58
N LYS A 58 -1.38 41.59 54.35
CA LYS A 58 -1.87 42.88 54.83
C LYS A 58 -3.28 42.72 55.39
N VAL A 59 -3.31 42.94 56.69
CA VAL A 59 -4.41 42.79 57.63
C VAL A 59 -5.48 43.85 57.40
N VAL A 60 -6.71 43.37 57.30
CA VAL A 60 -7.98 43.87 57.87
C VAL A 60 -8.11 45.37 58.14
N ASP A 61 -9.04 46.00 57.41
CA ASP A 61 -9.89 47.07 57.95
C ASP A 61 -11.34 46.90 57.45
N LYS A 62 -12.26 46.82 58.42
CA LYS A 62 -13.72 47.07 58.44
C LYS A 62 -14.57 46.87 57.17
N PRO A 63 -15.69 46.11 57.25
CA PRO A 63 -16.66 46.03 56.15
C PRO A 63 -17.48 47.32 56.09
N LYS A 64 -17.33 48.06 54.98
CA LYS A 64 -18.26 49.12 54.60
C LYS A 64 -19.29 48.52 53.65
N GLU A 65 -20.52 48.53 54.11
CA GLU A 65 -21.77 48.34 53.37
C GLU A 65 -21.67 49.01 52.00
N LEU A 66 -21.68 48.18 50.94
CA LEU A 66 -21.74 48.61 49.55
C LEU A 66 -23.06 48.12 48.96
N GLU A 67 -23.78 49.10 48.44
CA GLU A 67 -25.12 49.02 47.89
C GLU A 67 -25.23 47.99 46.77
N MET A 68 -26.41 47.35 46.73
CA MET A 68 -26.87 46.47 45.67
C MET A 68 -26.71 47.14 44.30
N VAL A 69 -25.74 46.66 43.51
CA VAL A 69 -25.70 46.92 42.07
C VAL A 69 -26.81 46.10 41.42
N LYS A 70 -27.76 46.81 40.78
CA LYS A 70 -28.85 46.25 39.98
C LYS A 70 -28.31 45.23 38.96
N PRO A 71 -28.99 44.09 38.75
CA PRO A 71 -28.63 43.16 37.70
C PRO A 71 -28.81 43.82 36.33
N ILE A 72 -27.72 43.82 35.55
CA ILE A 72 -27.72 44.15 34.13
C ILE A 72 -28.52 43.06 33.42
N GLN A 73 -29.68 43.45 32.87
CA GLN A 73 -30.49 42.58 32.01
C GLN A 73 -29.76 42.42 30.67
N ILE A 74 -29.13 41.26 30.46
CA ILE A 74 -28.66 40.84 29.15
C ILE A 74 -29.90 40.37 28.37
N PRO A 75 -30.20 40.90 27.18
CA PRO A 75 -31.30 40.40 26.36
C PRO A 75 -31.01 38.96 25.94
N VAL A 76 -31.82 38.04 26.46
CA VAL A 76 -31.90 36.65 26.02
C VAL A 76 -32.31 36.65 24.56
N GLN A 77 -31.36 36.38 23.65
CA GLN A 77 -31.71 36.04 22.28
C GLN A 77 -32.44 34.70 22.32
N GLN A 78 -33.72 34.74 22.01
CA GLN A 78 -34.56 33.57 21.86
C GLN A 78 -34.03 32.74 20.68
N THR A 79 -33.35 31.64 21.00
CA THR A 79 -33.09 30.56 20.05
C THR A 79 -34.43 30.01 19.60
N MET A 80 -34.80 30.28 18.35
CA MET A 80 -35.95 29.63 17.72
C MET A 80 -35.62 28.14 17.56
N VAL A 81 -36.12 27.32 18.47
CA VAL A 81 -36.18 25.87 18.30
C VAL A 81 -37.14 25.61 17.15
N ARG A 82 -36.60 25.41 15.94
CA ARG A 82 -37.36 24.97 14.77
C ARG A 82 -37.78 23.53 15.04
N GLN A 83 -38.99 23.36 15.58
CA GLN A 83 -39.59 22.04 15.76
C GLN A 83 -39.71 21.39 14.38
N LEU A 84 -38.88 20.37 14.11
CA LEU A 84 -39.06 19.49 12.96
C LEU A 84 -40.36 18.72 13.15
N THR A 85 -41.42 19.19 12.49
CA THR A 85 -42.66 18.43 12.35
C THR A 85 -42.37 17.20 11.50
N LYS A 86 -42.41 16.01 12.12
CA LYS A 86 -42.32 14.71 11.43
C LYS A 86 -43.29 14.69 10.24
N PRO A 87 -42.83 14.44 9.00
CA PRO A 87 -43.73 14.33 7.87
C PRO A 87 -44.67 13.13 8.07
N PRO A 88 -45.94 13.25 7.69
CA PRO A 88 -46.91 12.17 7.84
C PRO A 88 -46.43 10.95 7.03
N LYS A 89 -46.22 9.82 7.70
CA LYS A 89 -45.92 8.53 7.07
C LYS A 89 -47.07 8.16 6.13
N LYS A 90 -46.90 8.45 4.84
CA LYS A 90 -47.82 8.04 3.77
C LYS A 90 -47.71 6.52 3.67
N LYS A 91 -48.70 5.79 4.19
CA LYS A 91 -48.81 4.33 4.04
C LYS A 91 -48.97 4.02 2.55
N MET A 92 -47.85 3.82 1.86
CA MET A 92 -47.87 3.35 0.49
C MET A 92 -48.41 1.92 0.52
N SER A 93 -49.49 1.69 -0.21
CA SER A 93 -50.21 0.41 -0.21
C SER A 93 -49.22 -0.72 -0.53
N ILE A 94 -49.05 -1.65 0.41
CA ILE A 94 -48.22 -2.86 0.26
C ILE A 94 -48.55 -3.62 -1.05
N TRP A 95 -49.80 -3.48 -1.53
CA TRP A 95 -50.25 -4.06 -2.79
C TRP A 95 -49.53 -3.51 -4.02
N LEU A 96 -49.07 -2.25 -3.99
CA LEU A 96 -48.36 -1.62 -5.10
C LEU A 96 -46.92 -2.18 -5.23
N ILE A 97 -46.28 -2.50 -4.10
CA ILE A 97 -44.96 -3.14 -4.07
C ILE A 97 -45.04 -4.57 -4.63
N ILE A 98 -46.08 -5.33 -4.25
CA ILE A 98 -46.31 -6.69 -4.78
C ILE A 98 -46.52 -6.65 -6.30
N LEU A 99 -47.32 -5.71 -6.81
CA LEU A 99 -47.58 -5.60 -8.25
C LEU A 99 -46.33 -5.21 -9.04
N MET A 100 -45.47 -4.35 -8.47
CA MET A 100 -44.19 -3.98 -9.09
C MET A 100 -43.20 -5.15 -9.11
N ALA A 101 -43.13 -5.94 -8.03
CA ALA A 101 -42.28 -7.13 -7.94
C ALA A 101 -42.68 -8.19 -8.98
N VAL A 102 -43.98 -8.47 -9.14
CA VAL A 102 -44.50 -9.42 -10.14
C VAL A 102 -44.20 -8.96 -11.56
N GLY A 103 -44.37 -7.65 -11.83
CA GLY A 103 -44.01 -7.08 -13.12
C GLY A 103 -42.52 -7.24 -13.46
N PHE A 104 -41.66 -6.98 -12.49
CA PHE A 104 -40.21 -7.13 -12.66
C PHE A 104 -39.80 -8.60 -12.91
N THR A 105 -40.43 -9.56 -12.24
CA THR A 105 -40.15 -10.99 -12.47
C THR A 105 -40.57 -11.44 -13.87
N ALA A 106 -41.72 -10.96 -14.37
CA ALA A 106 -42.17 -11.28 -15.72
C ALA A 106 -41.21 -10.75 -16.81
N VAL A 107 -40.62 -9.58 -16.60
CA VAL A 107 -39.63 -9.00 -17.52
C VAL A 107 -38.35 -9.84 -17.54
N ILE A 108 -37.84 -10.28 -16.38
CA ILE A 108 -36.65 -11.13 -16.32
C ILE A 108 -36.88 -12.46 -17.06
N ILE A 109 -38.05 -13.09 -16.88
CA ILE A 109 -38.38 -14.34 -17.56
C ILE A 109 -38.41 -14.15 -19.08
N LEU A 110 -39.00 -13.05 -19.56
CA LEU A 110 -39.05 -12.72 -20.99
C LEU A 110 -37.65 -12.50 -21.59
N VAL A 111 -36.79 -11.76 -20.88
CA VAL A 111 -35.41 -11.48 -21.32
C VAL A 111 -34.59 -12.76 -21.34
N SER A 112 -34.65 -13.58 -20.29
CA SER A 112 -33.95 -14.87 -20.24
C SER A 112 -34.40 -15.82 -21.35
N TRP A 113 -35.70 -15.88 -21.64
CA TRP A 113 -36.22 -16.70 -22.75
C TRP A 113 -35.73 -16.20 -24.12
N TYR A 114 -35.68 -14.88 -24.34
CA TYR A 114 -35.15 -14.29 -25.56
C TYR A 114 -33.68 -14.69 -25.80
N TYR A 115 -32.83 -14.61 -24.77
CA TYR A 115 -31.41 -14.98 -24.89
C TYR A 115 -31.20 -16.50 -25.02
N LEU A 116 -31.98 -17.33 -24.32
CA LEU A 116 -31.91 -18.79 -24.45
C LEU A 116 -32.30 -19.27 -25.86
N ASN A 117 -33.28 -18.61 -26.47
CA ASN A 117 -33.69 -18.90 -27.84
C ASN A 117 -32.62 -18.43 -28.86
N GLN A 118 -31.98 -17.28 -28.61
CA GLN A 118 -30.89 -16.79 -29.46
C GLN A 118 -29.62 -17.65 -29.39
N ALA A 119 -29.36 -18.28 -28.25
CA ALA A 119 -28.18 -19.15 -28.03
C ALA A 119 -28.27 -20.53 -28.71
N GLY A 120 -29.37 -20.84 -29.43
CA GLY A 120 -29.53 -22.11 -30.14
C GLY A 120 -29.60 -23.32 -29.20
N PHE A 121 -30.01 -23.10 -27.94
CA PHE A 121 -29.99 -24.13 -26.90
C PHE A 121 -30.99 -25.27 -27.17
N PHE A 122 -32.02 -25.01 -27.97
CA PHE A 122 -33.08 -25.98 -28.28
C PHE A 122 -32.90 -26.72 -29.61
N ASP A 123 -31.88 -26.39 -30.43
CA ASP A 123 -31.69 -26.95 -31.77
C ASP A 123 -30.65 -28.08 -31.86
N LYS A 124 -30.13 -28.60 -30.75
CA LYS A 124 -29.16 -29.71 -30.77
C LYS A 124 -29.81 -31.07 -30.51
N THR A 125 -30.34 -31.69 -31.56
CA THR A 125 -30.41 -33.16 -31.65
C THR A 125 -29.01 -33.71 -31.85
N GLN A 126 -28.48 -34.44 -30.86
CA GLN A 126 -27.22 -35.17 -30.96
C GLN A 126 -27.37 -36.39 -31.87
N ASP A 127 -26.65 -36.41 -32.99
CA ASP A 127 -26.28 -37.67 -33.66
C ASP A 127 -25.08 -38.26 -32.92
N VAL A 128 -25.26 -39.45 -32.36
CA VAL A 128 -24.23 -40.22 -31.65
C VAL A 128 -23.54 -41.14 -32.65
N THR A 129 -22.28 -40.84 -32.99
CA THR A 129 -21.41 -41.77 -33.74
C THR A 129 -20.60 -42.62 -32.75
N PRO A 130 -20.59 -43.97 -32.86
CA PRO A 130 -19.83 -44.82 -31.94
C PRO A 130 -18.33 -44.79 -32.26
N ASN A 131 -17.50 -44.58 -31.22
CA ASN A 131 -16.05 -44.63 -31.31
C ASN A 131 -15.56 -46.08 -31.27
N GLN A 132 -14.74 -46.45 -32.25
CA GLN A 132 -14.04 -47.73 -32.40
C GLN A 132 -12.72 -47.68 -31.59
N PRO A 133 -12.35 -48.73 -30.82
CA PRO A 133 -11.09 -48.76 -30.08
C PRO A 133 -9.94 -49.12 -31.01
N ASN A 134 -8.89 -48.30 -31.05
CA ASN A 134 -7.66 -48.63 -31.75
C ASN A 134 -6.62 -49.12 -30.74
N GLU A 135 -6.35 -50.41 -30.85
CA GLU A 135 -5.31 -51.19 -30.19
C GLU A 135 -3.97 -50.84 -30.83
N ASN A 136 -3.02 -50.33 -30.05
CA ASN A 136 -1.61 -50.35 -30.47
C ASN A 136 -0.71 -50.61 -29.27
N VAL A 137 -0.27 -51.86 -29.21
CA VAL A 137 0.72 -52.43 -28.31
C VAL A 137 2.10 -52.11 -28.86
N GLY A 138 2.90 -51.35 -28.11
CA GLY A 138 4.32 -51.14 -28.36
C GLY A 138 5.13 -51.64 -27.17
N GLU A 139 5.80 -52.78 -27.35
CA GLU A 139 6.75 -53.39 -26.42
C GLU A 139 7.93 -52.46 -26.10
N ILE A 140 8.30 -52.36 -24.83
CA ILE A 140 9.60 -51.80 -24.39
C ILE A 140 10.40 -52.94 -23.74
N PRO A 141 11.62 -53.26 -24.24
CA PRO A 141 12.41 -54.34 -23.69
C PRO A 141 13.14 -53.95 -22.40
N ASN A 142 12.97 -54.84 -21.44
CA ASN A 142 13.65 -54.95 -20.17
C ASN A 142 15.16 -55.28 -20.38
N GLN A 143 16.07 -54.42 -19.92
CA GLN A 143 17.48 -54.79 -19.75
C GLN A 143 17.99 -54.37 -18.37
N ILE A 144 18.29 -55.40 -17.59
CA ILE A 144 19.03 -55.40 -16.33
C ILE A 144 20.51 -55.50 -16.65
N PRO A 145 21.37 -54.64 -16.10
CA PRO A 145 22.79 -54.96 -15.93
C PRO A 145 23.10 -55.24 -14.46
N THR A 146 23.54 -56.48 -14.24
CA THR A 146 24.10 -57.02 -12.99
C THR A 146 25.62 -56.79 -12.97
N GLU A 147 26.10 -56.28 -11.83
CA GLU A 147 27.39 -56.56 -11.18
C GLU A 147 28.70 -56.08 -11.82
N THR A 148 29.40 -55.17 -11.13
CA THR A 148 30.78 -55.44 -10.68
C THR A 148 31.14 -54.54 -9.50
N VAL A 149 31.49 -55.16 -8.37
CA VAL A 149 32.09 -54.53 -7.19
C VAL A 149 33.61 -54.54 -7.36
N PRO A 150 34.29 -53.39 -7.31
CA PRO A 150 35.70 -53.34 -6.97
C PRO A 150 35.90 -52.77 -5.55
N GLU A 151 36.35 -53.68 -4.68
CA GLU A 151 37.46 -53.55 -3.73
C GLU A 151 37.83 -52.16 -3.18
N VAL A 152 37.65 -52.08 -1.87
CA VAL A 152 38.09 -51.07 -0.92
C VAL A 152 39.60 -50.77 -1.05
N VAL A 153 39.93 -49.52 -1.34
CA VAL A 153 41.23 -48.92 -0.98
C VAL A 153 40.98 -47.72 -0.07
N THR A 154 41.13 -47.97 1.23
CA THR A 154 41.22 -46.96 2.29
C THR A 154 42.54 -46.22 2.15
N SER A 155 42.54 -45.08 1.47
CA SER A 155 43.59 -44.07 1.58
C SER A 155 43.10 -42.95 2.49
N THR A 156 43.71 -42.87 3.68
CA THR A 156 43.58 -41.78 4.64
C THR A 156 44.10 -40.48 4.01
N PRO A 157 43.28 -39.43 3.80
CA PRO A 157 43.81 -38.12 3.45
C PRO A 157 44.35 -37.45 4.71
N THR A 158 45.65 -37.16 4.69
CA THR A 158 46.31 -36.22 5.59
C THR A 158 45.61 -34.87 5.51
N THR A 159 44.87 -34.52 6.55
CA THR A 159 44.32 -33.17 6.78
C THR A 159 45.45 -32.19 7.05
N THR A 160 45.95 -31.54 5.99
CA THR A 160 46.55 -30.22 6.09
C THR A 160 45.42 -29.22 6.35
N PRO A 161 45.51 -28.32 7.35
CA PRO A 161 44.53 -27.27 7.53
C PRO A 161 44.61 -26.33 6.32
N GLN A 162 43.73 -26.56 5.35
CA GLN A 162 43.44 -25.59 4.32
C GLN A 162 42.67 -24.47 5.03
N GLU A 163 43.30 -23.32 5.12
CA GLU A 163 42.67 -22.07 5.53
C GLU A 163 41.46 -21.89 4.61
N VAL A 164 40.26 -22.10 5.14
CA VAL A 164 39.01 -21.85 4.44
C VAL A 164 39.01 -20.37 4.19
N ILE A 165 39.36 -19.97 2.97
CA ILE A 165 39.10 -18.63 2.48
C ILE A 165 37.59 -18.55 2.42
N THR A 166 36.96 -18.13 3.51
CA THR A 166 35.59 -17.66 3.53
C THR A 166 35.58 -16.43 2.65
N THR A 167 35.31 -16.65 1.36
CA THR A 167 34.84 -15.57 0.51
C THR A 167 33.70 -14.91 1.27
N PRO A 168 33.72 -13.58 1.44
CA PRO A 168 32.63 -12.88 2.12
C PRO A 168 31.32 -13.35 1.48
N PRO A 169 30.27 -13.60 2.28
CA PRO A 169 28.99 -14.05 1.73
C PRO A 169 28.63 -13.10 0.61
N SER A 170 28.64 -13.64 -0.62
CA SER A 170 28.03 -12.96 -1.76
C SER A 170 26.66 -12.51 -1.29
N LEU A 171 26.34 -11.24 -1.52
CA LEU A 171 25.05 -10.64 -1.21
C LEU A 171 23.99 -11.42 -2.01
N GLN A 172 23.56 -12.55 -1.45
CA GLN A 172 22.53 -13.40 -2.01
C GLN A 172 21.27 -12.56 -1.99
N GLU A 173 20.67 -12.37 -3.16
CA GLU A 173 19.40 -11.69 -3.33
C GLU A 173 18.40 -12.33 -2.36
N VAL A 174 18.00 -11.58 -1.32
CA VAL A 174 17.11 -12.07 -0.27
C VAL A 174 15.80 -12.44 -0.93
N ALA A 175 15.42 -13.72 -0.85
CA ALA A 175 14.19 -14.23 -1.44
C ALA A 175 12.98 -13.41 -0.93
N LEU A 176 11.97 -13.23 -1.78
CA LEU A 176 10.72 -12.61 -1.34
C LEU A 176 9.99 -13.59 -0.41
N GLU A 177 9.74 -13.16 0.82
CA GLU A 177 8.87 -13.88 1.73
C GLU A 177 7.47 -13.26 1.66
N PHE A 178 6.45 -14.09 1.48
CA PHE A 178 5.07 -13.61 1.36
C PHE A 178 4.25 -13.97 2.59
N PRO A 179 3.37 -13.08 3.04
CA PRO A 179 2.37 -13.43 4.05
C PRO A 179 1.50 -14.58 3.55
N SER A 180 1.08 -15.46 4.48
CA SER A 180 0.17 -16.56 4.17
C SER A 180 -1.21 -16.05 3.69
N ASN A 181 -2.07 -16.92 3.18
CA ASN A 181 -3.39 -16.49 2.68
C ASN A 181 -4.52 -16.72 3.70
N ASN A 182 -4.20 -17.25 4.89
CA ASN A 182 -5.18 -17.71 5.87
C ASN A 182 -5.13 -16.85 7.12
N PHE A 183 -5.52 -15.58 6.98
CA PHE A 183 -5.58 -14.69 8.13
C PHE A 183 -6.99 -14.23 8.45
N ILE A 184 -7.22 -14.01 9.73
CA ILE A 184 -8.44 -13.42 10.29
C ILE A 184 -8.09 -11.98 10.66
N ASN A 185 -9.00 -11.04 10.39
CA ASN A 185 -8.82 -9.66 10.87
C ASN A 185 -9.02 -9.59 12.39
N THR A 186 -8.46 -8.56 13.01
CA THR A 186 -8.82 -8.24 14.40
C THR A 186 -10.26 -7.72 14.51
N GLU A 187 -10.69 -7.47 15.74
CA GLU A 187 -12.01 -6.93 16.05
C GLU A 187 -12.21 -5.57 15.34
N ASP A 188 -13.43 -5.41 14.84
CA ASP A 188 -14.01 -4.23 14.18
C ASP A 188 -15.43 -4.18 14.77
N LEU A 189 -15.61 -3.32 15.77
CA LEU A 189 -16.77 -3.36 16.66
C LEU A 189 -18.06 -2.85 16.00
N ASP A 190 -17.96 -1.95 15.01
CA ASP A 190 -19.10 -1.36 14.30
C ASP A 190 -19.25 -1.83 12.84
N GLU A 191 -18.35 -2.72 12.39
CA GLU A 191 -18.37 -3.40 11.09
C GLU A 191 -18.25 -2.44 9.90
N ASP A 192 -17.52 -1.34 10.07
CA ASP A 192 -17.36 -0.30 9.04
C ASP A 192 -16.18 -0.55 8.07
N ASN A 193 -15.45 -1.66 8.29
CA ASN A 193 -14.18 -2.00 7.65
C ASN A 193 -13.02 -1.12 8.13
N LEU A 194 -12.94 -0.88 9.42
CA LEU A 194 -11.74 -0.38 10.10
C LEU A 194 -11.60 -1.14 11.41
N THR A 195 -10.45 -1.78 11.63
CA THR A 195 -10.28 -2.51 12.91
C THR A 195 -10.13 -1.52 14.06
N ASP A 196 -10.48 -1.93 15.28
CA ASP A 196 -10.35 -1.12 16.51
C ASP A 196 -8.92 -0.57 16.73
N LEU A 197 -7.90 -1.22 16.17
CA LEU A 197 -6.51 -0.76 16.23
C LEU A 197 -6.18 0.28 15.15
N GLU A 198 -6.82 0.20 13.98
CA GLU A 198 -6.68 1.21 12.93
C GLU A 198 -7.44 2.48 13.32
N GLU A 199 -8.61 2.32 13.92
CA GLU A 199 -9.39 3.34 14.58
C GLU A 199 -8.55 4.21 15.53
N GLU A 200 -7.75 3.59 16.41
CA GLU A 200 -6.83 4.29 17.31
C GLU A 200 -5.79 5.13 16.54
N ILE A 201 -5.29 4.63 15.41
CA ILE A 201 -4.31 5.34 14.56
C ILE A 201 -4.91 6.58 13.93
N PHE A 202 -6.15 6.50 13.45
CA PHE A 202 -6.84 7.60 12.76
C PHE A 202 -7.71 8.47 13.69
N SER A 203 -7.73 8.14 14.98
CA SER A 203 -8.46 8.87 16.02
C SER A 203 -9.98 8.89 15.79
N THR A 204 -10.54 7.83 15.23
CA THR A 204 -11.99 7.58 15.08
C THR A 204 -12.54 6.88 16.34
N ASP A 205 -13.85 6.62 16.40
CA ASP A 205 -14.55 6.00 17.54
C ASP A 205 -15.08 4.61 17.16
N SER A 206 -14.52 3.55 17.77
CA SER A 206 -14.74 2.17 17.28
C SER A 206 -16.15 1.64 17.52
N GLY A 207 -16.98 2.39 18.23
CA GLY A 207 -18.39 2.09 18.38
C GLY A 207 -19.29 2.80 17.37
N VAL A 208 -18.73 3.58 16.43
CA VAL A 208 -19.47 4.48 15.54
C VAL A 208 -18.90 4.44 14.12
N TRP A 209 -19.63 3.77 13.23
CA TRP A 209 -19.24 3.57 11.82
C TRP A 209 -18.94 4.84 10.99
N ASP A 210 -19.29 6.02 11.50
CA ASP A 210 -19.13 7.35 10.87
C ASP A 210 -18.83 8.35 11.99
N SER A 211 -17.54 8.53 12.27
CA SER A 211 -17.05 9.30 13.41
C SER A 211 -17.35 10.79 13.32
N ASP A 212 -17.45 11.34 12.10
CA ASP A 212 -17.65 12.77 11.86
C ASP A 212 -19.08 13.16 11.47
N GLN A 213 -19.95 12.17 11.29
CA GLN A 213 -21.38 12.25 11.01
C GLN A 213 -21.72 12.85 9.64
N ASP A 214 -20.87 12.62 8.64
CA ASP A 214 -21.05 13.13 7.29
C ASP A 214 -21.69 12.11 6.30
N SER A 215 -22.06 10.93 6.81
CA SER A 215 -22.68 9.79 6.11
C SER A 215 -21.73 8.92 5.27
N TYR A 216 -20.42 9.04 5.45
CA TYR A 216 -19.43 8.09 4.92
C TYR A 216 -18.87 7.22 6.04
N TYR A 217 -18.55 5.96 5.72
CA TYR A 217 -17.94 5.03 6.68
C TYR A 217 -16.46 5.36 6.85
N ASP A 218 -15.93 5.31 8.08
CA ASP A 218 -14.54 5.71 8.38
C ASP A 218 -13.55 4.86 7.55
N GLY A 219 -13.76 3.54 7.48
CA GLY A 219 -12.98 2.63 6.64
C GLY A 219 -13.04 2.96 5.13
N GLN A 220 -14.21 3.37 4.62
CA GLN A 220 -14.35 3.81 3.23
C GLN A 220 -13.58 5.09 2.97
N GLU A 221 -13.65 6.06 3.87
CA GLU A 221 -12.92 7.31 3.73
C GLU A 221 -11.42 7.11 3.69
N LEU A 222 -10.91 6.25 4.58
CA LEU A 222 -9.50 5.92 4.66
C LEU A 222 -8.94 5.35 3.34
N VAL A 223 -9.62 4.35 2.76
CA VAL A 223 -9.23 3.76 1.47
C VAL A 223 -9.36 4.77 0.32
N ASN A 224 -10.29 5.72 0.45
CA ASN A 224 -10.45 6.80 -0.53
C ASN A 224 -9.54 8.01 -0.28
N LEU A 225 -8.65 7.95 0.72
CA LEU A 225 -7.66 8.96 1.11
C LEU A 225 -8.29 10.26 1.66
N TYR A 226 -9.43 10.15 2.33
CA TYR A 226 -10.09 11.20 3.10
C TYR A 226 -9.84 11.02 4.60
N ASN A 227 -10.12 12.07 5.37
CA ASN A 227 -9.92 12.08 6.82
C ASN A 227 -11.21 11.63 7.52
N PRO A 228 -11.26 10.44 8.14
CA PRO A 228 -12.49 9.91 8.71
C PRO A 228 -13.00 10.67 9.94
N LYS A 229 -12.16 11.53 10.53
CA LYS A 229 -12.55 12.40 11.65
C LYS A 229 -12.91 13.82 11.21
N GLY A 230 -12.88 14.12 9.91
CA GLY A 230 -12.87 15.47 9.41
C GLY A 230 -13.88 15.70 8.31
N PHE A 231 -14.99 16.38 8.68
CA PHE A 231 -16.13 16.65 7.82
C PHE A 231 -15.76 16.91 6.37
N ALA A 232 -16.20 16.03 5.46
CA ALA A 232 -15.76 16.04 4.07
C ALA A 232 -15.90 17.42 3.40
N PRO A 233 -15.00 17.77 2.44
CA PRO A 233 -13.93 16.93 1.88
C PRO A 233 -12.54 17.31 2.44
N VAL A 234 -12.16 16.75 3.59
CA VAL A 234 -10.78 16.88 4.10
C VAL A 234 -9.95 15.69 3.63
N ARG A 235 -8.85 15.96 2.92
CA ARG A 235 -7.92 14.91 2.47
C ARG A 235 -7.11 14.36 3.63
N LEU A 236 -6.84 13.06 3.63
CA LEU A 236 -6.07 12.38 4.67
C LEU A 236 -4.69 13.00 4.88
N ILE A 237 -3.96 13.31 3.79
CA ILE A 237 -2.63 13.95 3.87
C ILE A 237 -2.64 15.34 4.53
N ASN A 238 -3.79 16.04 4.52
CA ASN A 238 -3.93 17.37 5.13
C ASN A 238 -4.36 17.30 6.60
N SER A 239 -4.77 16.13 7.10
CA SER A 239 -5.19 15.94 8.50
C SER A 239 -4.02 15.93 9.48
N GLY A 240 -2.81 15.62 9.01
CA GLY A 240 -1.65 15.36 9.86
C GLY A 240 -1.58 13.94 10.43
N LEU A 241 -2.57 13.08 10.15
CA LEU A 241 -2.59 11.67 10.58
C LEU A 241 -1.64 10.79 9.76
N VAL A 242 -1.33 11.19 8.53
CA VAL A 242 -0.39 10.48 7.65
C VAL A 242 0.72 11.39 7.17
N ARG A 243 1.85 10.79 6.79
CA ARG A 243 2.99 11.44 6.13
C ARG A 243 3.22 10.82 4.77
N GLU A 244 3.89 11.57 3.89
CA GLU A 244 4.35 11.06 2.60
C GLU A 244 5.80 10.63 2.70
N TYR A 245 6.08 9.37 2.39
CA TYR A 245 7.44 8.89 2.15
C TYR A 245 7.78 9.09 0.68
N THR A 246 9.01 9.56 0.39
CA THR A 246 9.55 9.66 -0.97
C THR A 246 10.86 8.90 -1.02
N ASN A 247 10.94 7.91 -1.91
CA ASN A 247 12.17 7.19 -2.16
C ASN A 247 13.02 7.96 -3.19
N PRO A 248 14.22 8.45 -2.84
CA PRO A 248 15.01 9.27 -3.74
C PRO A 248 15.67 8.47 -4.88
N THR A 249 15.88 7.17 -4.70
CA THR A 249 16.53 6.31 -5.69
C THR A 249 15.55 5.87 -6.78
N TRP A 250 14.36 5.47 -6.36
CA TRP A 250 13.36 4.85 -7.22
C TRP A 250 12.20 5.77 -7.58
N GLU A 251 12.24 7.02 -7.11
CA GLU A 251 11.27 8.09 -7.40
C GLU A 251 9.79 7.70 -7.15
N TYR A 252 9.52 6.84 -6.18
CA TYR A 252 8.16 6.53 -5.74
C TYR A 252 7.79 7.28 -4.46
N ARG A 253 6.47 7.40 -4.26
CA ARG A 253 5.86 8.04 -3.10
C ARG A 253 4.71 7.20 -2.58
N ILE A 254 4.49 7.26 -1.28
CA ILE A 254 3.43 6.52 -0.60
C ILE A 254 3.04 7.24 0.70
N TYR A 255 1.76 7.20 1.08
CA TYR A 255 1.36 7.66 2.41
C TYR A 255 1.63 6.57 3.45
N TYR A 256 1.84 6.97 4.69
CA TYR A 256 1.95 6.06 5.83
C TYR A 256 1.51 6.76 7.12
N PRO A 257 1.01 6.02 8.13
CA PRO A 257 0.60 6.61 9.40
C PRO A 257 1.73 7.38 10.09
N VAL A 258 1.41 8.55 10.67
CA VAL A 258 2.40 9.39 11.36
C VAL A 258 3.06 8.67 12.54
N VAL A 259 2.35 7.73 13.17
CA VAL A 259 2.81 6.95 14.31
C VAL A 259 3.72 5.77 13.93
N TRP A 260 3.89 5.48 12.63
CA TRP A 260 4.76 4.41 12.15
C TRP A 260 6.14 4.96 11.76
N GLU A 261 7.15 4.11 11.91
CA GLU A 261 8.55 4.42 11.61
C GLU A 261 8.93 3.90 10.23
N VAL A 262 9.80 4.63 9.52
CA VAL A 262 10.25 4.27 8.17
C VAL A 262 11.76 4.08 8.15
N ALA A 263 12.23 2.95 7.62
CA ALA A 263 13.64 2.64 7.50
C ALA A 263 13.97 1.93 6.18
N SER A 264 15.13 2.27 5.61
CA SER A 264 15.70 1.55 4.45
C SER A 264 16.56 0.39 4.95
N VAL A 265 16.40 -0.80 4.37
CA VAL A 265 17.19 -1.98 4.76
C VAL A 265 18.56 -1.98 4.08
N ASP A 266 18.61 -1.45 2.86
CA ASP A 266 19.83 -1.36 2.06
C ASP A 266 20.18 0.10 1.70
N SER A 267 21.42 0.31 1.27
CA SER A 267 21.92 1.64 0.88
C SER A 267 21.35 2.17 -0.44
N SER A 268 20.78 1.30 -1.27
CA SER A 268 20.14 1.66 -2.54
C SER A 268 18.64 1.91 -2.35
N SER A 269 18.10 1.68 -1.16
CA SER A 269 16.68 1.77 -0.85
C SER A 269 15.80 0.92 -1.77
N ASN A 270 16.32 -0.26 -2.14
CA ASN A 270 15.56 -1.29 -2.86
C ASN A 270 14.49 -1.91 -1.96
N GLN A 271 14.71 -1.90 -0.64
CA GLN A 271 13.80 -2.40 0.37
C GLN A 271 13.60 -1.34 1.46
N VAL A 272 12.35 -0.96 1.67
CA VAL A 272 11.93 -0.02 2.71
C VAL A 272 10.92 -0.70 3.62
N LEU A 273 11.11 -0.59 4.93
CA LEU A 273 10.20 -1.08 5.95
C LEU A 273 9.48 0.10 6.60
N ILE A 274 8.17 -0.02 6.73
CA ILE A 274 7.30 0.92 7.42
C ILE A 274 6.66 0.14 8.57
N SER A 275 7.15 0.37 9.79
CA SER A 275 6.88 -0.48 10.94
C SER A 275 5.96 0.19 11.95
N SER A 276 5.00 -0.58 12.45
CA SER A 276 4.16 -0.23 13.59
C SER A 276 4.89 -0.41 14.92
N ILE A 277 4.36 0.18 15.98
CA ILE A 277 4.87 -0.01 17.35
C ILE A 277 4.63 -1.43 17.89
N THR A 278 3.70 -2.18 17.28
CA THR A 278 3.32 -3.54 17.67
C THR A 278 4.17 -4.62 17.00
N GLY A 279 5.06 -4.24 16.08
CA GLY A 279 6.04 -5.12 15.44
C GLY A 279 5.67 -5.61 14.04
N GLU A 280 4.43 -5.41 13.60
CA GLU A 280 4.03 -5.56 12.20
C GLU A 280 4.69 -4.50 11.34
N TYR A 281 4.98 -4.83 10.09
CA TYR A 281 5.54 -3.88 9.14
C TYR A 281 5.02 -4.10 7.73
N ILE A 282 5.01 -3.02 6.95
CA ILE A 282 4.77 -3.03 5.52
C ILE A 282 6.12 -2.86 4.84
N GLU A 283 6.40 -3.77 3.94
CA GLU A 283 7.62 -3.80 3.15
C GLU A 283 7.34 -3.34 1.73
N ILE A 284 8.17 -2.42 1.26
CA ILE A 284 8.15 -1.93 -0.12
C ILE A 284 9.45 -2.37 -0.78
N ARG A 285 9.34 -3.21 -1.83
CA ARG A 285 10.48 -3.65 -2.62
C ARG A 285 10.43 -3.07 -4.03
N ALA A 286 11.57 -2.62 -4.53
CA ALA A 286 11.79 -2.28 -5.94
C ALA A 286 12.71 -3.34 -6.56
N LEU A 287 12.18 -4.11 -7.52
CA LEU A 287 12.91 -5.18 -8.19
C LEU A 287 13.00 -4.92 -9.68
N SER A 288 14.17 -5.13 -10.26
CA SER A 288 14.39 -4.99 -11.70
C SER A 288 13.58 -6.03 -12.50
N LYS A 289 13.14 -5.61 -13.68
CA LYS A 289 12.47 -6.42 -14.70
C LYS A 289 13.10 -6.11 -16.04
N GLU A 290 13.39 -7.12 -16.86
CA GLU A 290 13.89 -6.87 -18.21
C GLU A 290 12.82 -6.15 -19.05
N VAL A 291 13.22 -5.23 -19.94
CA VAL A 291 12.29 -4.44 -20.77
C VAL A 291 11.34 -5.34 -21.57
N SER A 292 11.85 -6.44 -22.13
CA SER A 292 11.08 -7.40 -22.93
C SER A 292 10.37 -8.48 -22.12
N GLN A 293 10.60 -8.54 -20.80
CA GLN A 293 10.00 -9.54 -19.94
C GLN A 293 8.57 -9.12 -19.58
N THR A 294 7.62 -10.01 -19.85
CA THR A 294 6.23 -9.86 -19.42
C THR A 294 6.13 -9.96 -17.91
N PHE A 295 5.14 -9.28 -17.31
CA PHE A 295 4.92 -9.35 -15.87
C PHE A 295 4.67 -10.78 -15.38
N LEU A 296 3.90 -11.59 -16.14
CA LEU A 296 3.65 -13.00 -15.79
C LEU A 296 4.96 -13.81 -15.69
N ASN A 297 5.87 -13.63 -16.66
CA ASN A 297 7.16 -14.32 -16.64
C ASN A 297 8.02 -13.86 -15.47
N TRP A 298 8.08 -12.55 -15.21
CA TRP A 298 8.77 -11.99 -14.05
C TRP A 298 8.20 -12.54 -12.74
N PHE A 299 6.87 -12.57 -12.61
CA PHE A 299 6.16 -13.06 -11.44
C PHE A 299 6.47 -14.53 -11.16
N SER A 300 6.43 -15.38 -12.19
CA SER A 300 6.76 -16.82 -12.02
C SER A 300 8.19 -17.09 -11.56
N GLN A 301 9.12 -16.15 -11.77
CA GLN A 301 10.52 -16.27 -11.39
C GLN A 301 10.79 -15.70 -9.99
N LYS A 302 10.20 -14.53 -9.68
CA LYS A 302 10.50 -13.76 -8.47
C LYS A 302 9.51 -14.01 -7.33
N ALA A 303 8.23 -14.28 -7.62
CA ALA A 303 7.19 -14.48 -6.62
C ALA A 303 6.97 -15.97 -6.29
N VAL A 304 8.02 -16.64 -5.79
CA VAL A 304 7.99 -18.09 -5.50
C VAL A 304 6.89 -18.41 -4.49
N GLY A 305 6.07 -19.42 -4.79
CA GLY A 305 4.98 -19.87 -3.92
C GLY A 305 3.67 -19.07 -4.04
N GLN A 306 3.65 -18.00 -4.85
CA GLN A 306 2.42 -17.26 -5.15
C GLN A 306 1.78 -17.75 -6.45
N LYS A 307 0.45 -17.60 -6.56
CA LYS A 307 -0.30 -17.94 -7.78
C LYS A 307 -0.78 -16.68 -8.47
N PHE A 308 -0.54 -16.60 -9.77
CA PHE A 308 -1.00 -15.46 -10.57
C PHE A 308 -2.54 -15.35 -10.61
N THR A 309 -3.26 -16.47 -10.48
CA THR A 309 -4.73 -16.51 -10.44
C THR A 309 -5.32 -15.83 -9.21
N ASP A 310 -4.53 -15.62 -8.16
CA ASP A 310 -4.97 -14.97 -6.93
C ASP A 310 -4.83 -13.44 -7.04
N LEU A 311 -4.34 -12.93 -8.19
CA LEU A 311 -4.19 -11.52 -8.45
C LEU A 311 -5.35 -10.96 -9.27
N SER A 312 -5.79 -9.78 -8.91
CA SER A 312 -6.75 -8.96 -9.65
C SER A 312 -6.09 -7.66 -10.09
N GLN A 313 -6.32 -7.24 -11.33
CA GLN A 313 -5.90 -5.92 -11.79
C GLN A 313 -6.71 -4.83 -11.07
N PHE A 314 -6.06 -3.71 -10.78
CA PHE A 314 -6.71 -2.53 -10.23
C PHE A 314 -5.99 -1.25 -10.66
N ILE A 315 -6.71 -0.12 -10.54
CA ILE A 315 -6.18 1.22 -10.73
C ILE A 315 -6.38 1.97 -9.42
N ASN A 316 -5.33 2.60 -8.91
CA ASN A 316 -5.42 3.31 -7.64
C ASN A 316 -5.89 4.78 -7.78
N ARG A 317 -5.98 5.51 -6.66
CA ARG A 317 -6.46 6.92 -6.63
C ARG A 317 -5.56 7.91 -7.36
N PHE A 318 -4.34 7.50 -7.70
CA PHE A 318 -3.36 8.26 -8.50
C PHE A 318 -3.21 7.72 -9.92
N SER A 319 -4.18 6.93 -10.40
CA SER A 319 -4.22 6.36 -11.75
C SER A 319 -3.00 5.48 -12.07
N GLN A 320 -2.48 4.80 -11.07
CA GLN A 320 -1.43 3.80 -11.25
C GLN A 320 -2.07 2.44 -11.45
N ASP A 321 -1.73 1.79 -12.56
CA ASP A 321 -2.12 0.42 -12.83
C ASP A 321 -1.29 -0.54 -11.99
N GLY A 322 -1.93 -1.59 -11.49
CA GLY A 322 -1.27 -2.62 -10.71
C GLY A 322 -2.07 -3.91 -10.63
N TYR A 323 -1.49 -4.88 -9.94
CA TYR A 323 -2.13 -6.12 -9.54
C TYR A 323 -2.16 -6.20 -8.03
N ARG A 324 -3.28 -6.60 -7.44
CA ARG A 324 -3.39 -6.86 -6.00
C ARG A 324 -3.79 -8.30 -5.77
N ARG A 325 -3.30 -8.90 -4.70
CA ARG A 325 -3.75 -10.22 -4.23
C ARG A 325 -5.16 -10.11 -3.68
N ALA A 326 -5.96 -11.18 -3.77
CA ALA A 326 -7.36 -11.20 -3.34
C ALA A 326 -7.59 -10.84 -1.86
N ASP A 327 -6.56 -10.97 -1.02
CA ASP A 327 -6.60 -10.57 0.38
C ASP A 327 -6.13 -9.13 0.63
N ASN A 328 -5.84 -8.33 -0.39
CA ASN A 328 -5.39 -6.94 -0.25
C ASN A 328 -4.14 -6.72 0.63
N LEU A 329 -3.35 -7.77 0.90
CA LEU A 329 -2.11 -7.66 1.70
C LEU A 329 -0.85 -7.53 0.83
N VAL A 330 -0.98 -7.75 -0.48
CA VAL A 330 0.11 -7.69 -1.44
C VAL A 330 -0.35 -6.99 -2.71
N ALA A 331 0.43 -6.02 -3.19
CA ALA A 331 0.21 -5.35 -4.46
C ALA A 331 1.51 -5.20 -5.25
N TYR A 332 1.38 -5.24 -6.57
CA TYR A 332 2.44 -5.10 -7.56
C TYR A 332 2.11 -3.92 -8.46
N PHE A 333 3.02 -2.95 -8.55
CA PHE A 333 2.93 -1.85 -9.50
C PHE A 333 4.06 -2.01 -10.52
N ILE A 334 3.70 -1.99 -11.81
CA ILE A 334 4.60 -2.40 -12.89
C ILE A 334 5.01 -1.16 -13.68
N GLN A 335 6.31 -0.98 -13.82
CA GLN A 335 6.96 -0.03 -14.73
C GLN A 335 7.76 -0.82 -15.79
N ASP A 336 8.28 -0.13 -16.81
CA ASP A 336 9.02 -0.74 -17.92
C ASP A 336 10.14 -1.68 -17.47
N GLU A 337 10.96 -1.23 -16.52
CA GLU A 337 12.16 -1.94 -16.03
C GLU A 337 12.11 -2.31 -14.54
N THR A 338 10.99 -2.05 -13.86
CA THR A 338 10.90 -2.21 -12.40
C THR A 338 9.51 -2.67 -12.00
N VAL A 339 9.46 -3.55 -11.01
CA VAL A 339 8.24 -3.93 -10.30
C VAL A 339 8.37 -3.49 -8.86
N PHE A 340 7.44 -2.64 -8.43
CA PHE A 340 7.29 -2.28 -7.03
C PHE A 340 6.33 -3.23 -6.35
N ILE A 341 6.68 -3.68 -5.16
CA ILE A 341 5.88 -4.63 -4.39
C ILE A 341 5.60 -3.98 -3.04
N VAL A 342 4.32 -3.83 -2.71
CA VAL A 342 3.87 -3.43 -1.37
C VAL A 342 3.31 -4.67 -0.71
N LEU A 343 3.92 -5.12 0.38
CA LEU A 343 3.52 -6.35 1.06
C LEU A 343 3.48 -6.15 2.57
N TYR A 344 2.49 -6.73 3.22
CA TYR A 344 2.31 -6.68 4.66
C TYR A 344 2.93 -7.90 5.34
N GLN A 345 3.75 -7.71 6.36
CA GLN A 345 4.29 -8.80 7.19
C GLN A 345 3.73 -8.70 8.60
N ALA A 346 2.93 -9.70 8.98
CA ALA A 346 2.52 -9.93 10.35
C ALA A 346 3.52 -10.83 11.08
N PRO A 347 3.68 -10.69 12.41
CA PRO A 347 4.33 -11.70 13.23
C PRO A 347 3.59 -13.04 13.08
N ALA A 348 4.35 -14.13 13.01
CA ALA A 348 3.89 -15.46 12.59
C ALA A 348 2.50 -15.85 13.14
N GLU A 349 1.59 -16.23 12.22
CA GLU A 349 0.25 -16.76 12.49
C GLU A 349 -0.71 -15.85 13.28
N GLY A 350 -0.39 -14.55 13.42
CA GLY A 350 -1.25 -13.57 14.09
C GLY A 350 -2.41 -13.05 13.23
N PRO A 351 -3.46 -12.47 13.85
CA PRO A 351 -4.53 -11.78 13.12
C PRO A 351 -3.99 -10.53 12.40
N ILE A 352 -4.64 -10.13 11.31
CA ILE A 352 -4.32 -8.90 10.59
C ILE A 352 -4.91 -7.72 11.34
N LYS A 353 -4.04 -6.84 11.81
CA LYS A 353 -4.40 -5.62 12.55
C LYS A 353 -4.56 -4.40 11.66
N TYR A 354 -3.93 -4.37 10.49
CA TYR A 354 -3.73 -3.14 9.73
C TYR A 354 -4.04 -3.30 8.24
N ARG A 355 -5.13 -4.00 7.90
CA ARG A 355 -5.50 -4.28 6.50
C ARG A 355 -5.81 -3.00 5.72
N HIS A 356 -6.59 -2.09 6.30
CA HIS A 356 -7.00 -0.85 5.65
C HIS A 356 -5.87 0.18 5.61
N VAL A 357 -4.93 0.12 6.56
CA VAL A 357 -3.65 0.84 6.43
C VAL A 357 -2.91 0.36 5.18
N VAL A 358 -2.78 -0.96 4.95
CA VAL A 358 -2.14 -1.50 3.75
C VAL A 358 -2.87 -1.05 2.48
N GLU A 359 -4.20 -1.11 2.48
CA GLU A 359 -5.00 -0.63 1.35
C GLU A 359 -4.82 0.87 1.09
N MET A 360 -4.84 1.71 2.13
CA MET A 360 -4.56 3.14 2.04
C MET A 360 -3.16 3.41 1.46
N MET A 361 -2.17 2.62 1.86
CA MET A 361 -0.82 2.68 1.31
C MET A 361 -0.79 2.32 -0.18
N MET A 362 -1.47 1.25 -0.59
CA MET A 362 -1.61 0.87 -2.01
C MET A 362 -2.36 1.93 -2.82
N GLN A 363 -3.39 2.54 -2.24
CA GLN A 363 -4.19 3.58 -2.89
C GLN A 363 -3.42 4.88 -3.09
N SER A 364 -2.47 5.17 -2.20
CA SER A 364 -1.63 6.37 -2.24
C SER A 364 -0.31 6.21 -2.99
N PHE A 365 0.06 4.97 -3.31
CA PHE A 365 1.30 4.65 -4.02
C PHE A 365 1.35 5.31 -5.40
N ARG A 366 2.50 5.87 -5.76
CA ARG A 366 2.73 6.38 -7.11
C ARG A 366 4.21 6.48 -7.41
N TYR A 367 4.57 6.25 -8.66
CA TYR A 367 5.95 6.33 -9.13
C TYR A 367 6.12 7.42 -10.18
N GLY A 368 7.39 7.78 -10.40
CA GLY A 368 7.81 8.81 -11.34
C GLY A 368 7.52 10.23 -10.85
N ASN A 369 7.87 11.19 -11.70
CA ASN A 369 7.69 12.62 -11.44
C ASN A 369 6.23 13.09 -11.57
N SER A 370 5.27 12.29 -11.11
CA SER A 370 3.84 12.62 -11.02
C SER A 370 3.54 13.70 -9.95
N VAL A 371 4.42 14.70 -9.87
CA VAL A 371 4.23 15.96 -9.15
C VAL A 371 3.10 16.71 -9.83
N GLY A 372 1.89 16.55 -9.31
CA GLY A 372 0.71 17.26 -9.81
C GLY A 372 -0.40 16.38 -10.39
N VAL A 373 -0.27 15.05 -10.34
CA VAL A 373 -1.44 14.18 -10.52
C VAL A 373 -2.32 14.38 -9.29
N SER A 374 -3.29 15.27 -9.40
CA SER A 374 -4.31 15.45 -8.37
C SER A 374 -5.05 14.13 -8.23
N MET A 375 -5.31 13.71 -6.99
CA MET A 375 -6.18 12.55 -6.72
C MET A 375 -7.42 12.65 -7.61
N THR A 376 -7.69 11.59 -8.37
CA THR A 376 -8.87 11.57 -9.21
C THR A 376 -10.10 11.56 -8.30
N ASN A 377 -11.00 12.54 -8.46
CA ASN A 377 -12.31 12.57 -7.80
C ASN A 377 -13.25 11.51 -8.42
N GLY A 378 -12.72 10.30 -8.65
CA GLY A 378 -13.53 9.16 -9.08
C GLY A 378 -14.57 8.85 -8.02
N PRO A 379 -15.66 8.15 -8.40
CA PRO A 379 -16.65 7.68 -7.45
C PRO A 379 -15.94 7.00 -6.27
N LEU A 380 -16.43 7.24 -5.05
CA LEU A 380 -15.95 6.53 -3.87
C LEU A 380 -16.02 5.04 -4.18
N ILE A 381 -14.90 4.34 -3.99
CA ILE A 381 -14.90 2.89 -4.16
C ILE A 381 -15.80 2.37 -3.04
N GLY A 382 -17.02 1.98 -3.40
CA GLY A 382 -17.91 1.24 -2.52
C GLY A 382 -17.36 -0.18 -2.39
N PHE A 383 -17.28 -0.68 -1.17
CA PHE A 383 -17.02 -2.09 -0.93
C PHE A 383 -18.22 -2.90 -1.43
N GLY A 384 -18.20 -3.23 -2.72
CA GLY A 384 -19.09 -4.22 -3.28
C GLY A 384 -18.57 -5.59 -2.92
N GLU A 385 -19.33 -6.33 -2.12
CA GLU A 385 -19.32 -7.80 -2.14
C GLU A 385 -19.15 -8.26 -3.59
N ASN A 386 -18.13 -9.08 -3.82
CA ASN A 386 -17.73 -9.67 -5.10
C ASN A 386 -18.87 -9.73 -6.14
N ASN A 387 -18.91 -8.76 -7.04
CA ASN A 387 -19.63 -8.92 -8.29
C ASN A 387 -18.72 -8.47 -9.43
N GLU A 388 -18.16 -9.48 -10.10
CA GLU A 388 -17.59 -9.37 -11.42
C GLU A 388 -18.56 -8.61 -12.32
N THR A 389 -18.13 -7.47 -12.86
CA THR A 389 -18.27 -7.04 -14.27
C THR A 389 -17.97 -5.55 -14.34
N ALA A 390 -16.68 -5.21 -14.44
CA ALA A 390 -16.26 -3.94 -15.03
C ALA A 390 -15.87 -4.21 -16.48
N THR A 391 -16.82 -4.06 -17.40
CA THR A 391 -16.55 -4.11 -18.84
C THR A 391 -15.86 -2.81 -19.24
N SER A 392 -14.53 -2.83 -19.33
CA SER A 392 -13.78 -1.73 -19.94
C SER A 392 -13.98 -1.77 -21.45
N THR A 393 -14.75 -0.81 -21.98
CA THR A 393 -14.85 -0.59 -23.43
C THR A 393 -13.77 0.42 -23.82
N THR A 394 -12.60 -0.08 -24.21
CA THR A 394 -11.55 0.73 -24.84
C THR A 394 -11.83 0.78 -26.34
N LEU A 395 -12.30 1.93 -26.84
CA LEU A 395 -12.36 2.22 -28.28
C LEU A 395 -10.98 2.68 -28.76
N GLU A 396 -10.17 1.74 -29.25
CA GLU A 396 -8.97 2.07 -30.03
C GLU A 396 -9.39 2.60 -31.41
N THR A 397 -9.18 3.90 -31.62
CA THR A 397 -9.31 4.54 -32.93
C THR A 397 -7.95 4.49 -33.63
N PHE A 398 -7.74 3.47 -34.48
CA PHE A 398 -6.57 3.42 -35.36
C PHE A 398 -6.70 4.44 -36.50
N ALA A 399 -6.02 5.57 -36.39
CA ALA A 399 -5.80 6.49 -37.50
C ALA A 399 -4.71 5.92 -38.42
N THR A 400 -5.11 5.38 -39.57
CA THR A 400 -4.21 4.98 -40.65
C THR A 400 -3.88 6.19 -41.51
N SER A 401 -2.68 6.76 -41.36
CA SER A 401 -2.13 7.72 -42.32
C SER A 401 -1.36 6.98 -43.41
N THR A 402 -1.99 6.81 -44.57
CA THR A 402 -1.33 6.42 -45.82
C THR A 402 -0.95 7.69 -46.59
N THR A 403 0.34 8.00 -46.65
CA THR A 403 0.87 9.01 -47.58
C THR A 403 1.36 8.31 -48.83
N SER A 404 0.65 8.56 -49.93
CA SER A 404 0.97 8.12 -51.28
C SER A 404 2.07 9.00 -51.87
N THR A 405 3.12 8.36 -52.39
CA THR A 405 4.14 8.96 -53.25
C THR A 405 3.67 8.90 -54.69
N ILE A 406 3.44 10.07 -55.32
CA ILE A 406 3.47 10.24 -56.78
C ILE A 406 4.04 11.64 -57.09
N GLN A 407 5.31 11.70 -57.48
CA GLN A 407 5.80 12.31 -58.73
C GLN A 407 7.30 12.05 -58.91
#